data_AF-A0A329VRZ7-F1
#
_entry.id   AF-A0A329VRZ7-F1
#
_cell.length_a   1.000
_cell.length_b   1.000
_cell.length_c   1.000
_cell.angle_alpha   90.00
_cell.angle_beta   90.00
_cell.angle_gamma   90.00
#
_symmetry.space_group_name_H-M   'P 1'
#
loop_
_entity.id
_entity.type
_entity.pdbx_description
1 polymer ?
#
loop_
_entity_poly.entity_id
_entity_poly.type
_entity_poly.pdbx_seq_one_letter_code
_entity_poly.pdbx_strand_id
1 'polypeptide(L)'
;MNDLEYWSDCISYGADDCNLVLTQDQVKSLAESVMQGHECYGMSFYSPPSNERYAEIEREWKLKFDKLQNEFDAYINNAETAVRIALRQHRDTKISIDKDGEVFRCNGRSEQIQ
;
A
#
# COMPACT_ATOMS: atom_id res chain seq x y z
N MET A 1 -12.32 30.48 -33.93
CA MET A 1 -12.96 30.57 -32.62
C MET A 1 -11.87 30.43 -31.59
N ASN A 2 -11.69 31.41 -30.72
CA ASN A 2 -10.74 31.32 -29.60
C ASN A 2 -11.39 30.58 -28.41
N ASP A 3 -10.60 30.16 -27.43
CA ASP A 3 -11.08 29.33 -26.32
C ASP A 3 -12.18 30.05 -25.51
N LEU A 4 -12.06 31.36 -25.32
CA LEU A 4 -13.07 32.16 -24.61
C LEU A 4 -14.41 32.21 -25.36
N GLU A 5 -14.39 32.35 -26.69
CA GLU A 5 -15.58 32.29 -27.56
C GLU A 5 -16.25 30.93 -27.47
N TYR A 6 -15.47 29.85 -27.55
CA TYR A 6 -15.99 28.48 -27.41
C TYR A 6 -16.71 28.27 -26.07
N TRP A 7 -16.07 28.66 -24.96
CA TRP A 7 -16.68 28.51 -23.62
C TRP A 7 -17.89 29.43 -23.42
N SER A 8 -17.88 30.63 -24.01
CA SER A 8 -19.01 31.55 -23.96
C SER A 8 -20.23 30.98 -24.70
N ASP A 9 -20.02 30.34 -25.85
CA ASP A 9 -21.07 29.65 -26.61
C ASP A 9 -21.63 28.47 -25.81
N CYS A 10 -20.77 27.62 -25.23
CA CYS A 10 -21.20 26.50 -24.39
C CYS A 10 -22.06 26.95 -23.20
N ILE A 11 -21.67 28.03 -22.52
CA ILE A 11 -22.41 28.57 -21.38
C ILE A 11 -23.73 29.19 -21.82
N SER A 12 -23.75 29.86 -22.97
CA SER A 12 -24.98 30.44 -23.52
C SER A 12 -26.00 29.35 -23.87
N TYR A 13 -25.58 28.26 -24.51
CA TYR A 13 -26.45 27.12 -24.78
C TYR A 13 -26.98 26.47 -23.51
N GLY A 14 -26.12 26.27 -22.50
CA GLY A 14 -26.56 25.72 -21.21
C GLY A 14 -27.52 26.65 -20.46
N ALA A 15 -27.33 27.97 -20.59
CA ALA A 15 -28.23 28.96 -20.02
C ALA A 15 -29.61 28.92 -20.69
N ASP A 16 -29.65 28.84 -22.03
CA ASP A 16 -30.88 28.70 -22.80
C ASP A 16 -31.66 27.43 -22.42
N ASP A 17 -30.97 26.29 -22.30
CA ASP A 17 -31.57 25.01 -21.87
C ASP A 17 -32.19 25.10 -20.46
N CYS A 18 -31.62 25.94 -19.59
CA CYS A 18 -32.09 26.17 -18.23
C CYS A 18 -33.10 27.33 -18.11
N ASN A 19 -33.46 28.01 -19.22
CA ASN A 19 -34.21 29.27 -19.23
C ASN A 19 -33.59 30.36 -18.32
N LEU A 20 -32.26 30.44 -18.30
CA LEU A 20 -31.51 31.46 -17.58
C LEU A 20 -31.20 32.64 -18.50
N VAL A 21 -31.57 33.85 -18.07
CA VAL A 21 -31.20 35.08 -18.78
C VAL A 21 -29.93 35.63 -18.15
N LEU A 22 -28.79 35.34 -18.78
CA LEU A 22 -27.48 35.85 -18.38
C LEU A 22 -27.11 37.10 -19.19
N THR A 23 -26.46 38.06 -18.55
CA THR A 23 -25.84 39.17 -19.26
C THR A 23 -24.56 38.72 -19.96
N GLN A 24 -24.10 39.48 -20.96
CA GLN A 24 -22.83 39.19 -21.64
C GLN A 24 -21.63 39.17 -20.68
N ASP A 25 -21.62 40.06 -19.68
CA ASP A 25 -20.56 40.09 -18.66
C ASP A 25 -20.59 38.84 -17.77
N GLN A 26 -21.78 38.31 -17.45
CA GLN A 26 -21.92 37.08 -16.69
C GLN A 26 -21.46 35.86 -17.49
N VAL A 27 -21.84 35.78 -18.77
CA VAL A 27 -21.37 34.72 -19.68
C VAL A 27 -19.86 34.74 -19.78
N LYS A 28 -19.27 35.93 -19.99
CA LYS A 28 -17.81 36.09 -20.08
C LYS A 28 -17.10 35.66 -18.79
N SER A 29 -17.60 36.10 -17.64
CA SER A 29 -17.01 35.74 -16.34
C SER A 29 -17.05 34.23 -16.06
N LEU A 30 -18.17 33.59 -16.41
CA LEU A 30 -18.30 32.13 -16.29
C LEU A 30 -17.37 31.41 -17.28
N ALA A 31 -17.27 31.91 -18.51
CA ALA A 31 -16.39 31.33 -19.54
C ALA A 31 -14.92 31.38 -19.13
N GLU A 32 -14.45 32.52 -18.59
CA GLU A 32 -13.10 32.66 -18.06
C GLU A 32 -12.85 31.68 -16.90
N SER A 33 -13.82 31.50 -16.00
CA SER A 33 -13.71 30.60 -14.85
C SER A 33 -13.62 29.13 -15.27
N VAL A 34 -14.46 28.71 -16.22
CA VAL A 34 -14.45 27.33 -16.75
C VAL A 34 -13.17 27.05 -17.54
N MET A 35 -12.71 28.01 -18.34
CA MET A 35 -11.46 27.91 -19.09
C MET A 35 -10.26 27.70 -18.15
N GLN A 36 -10.15 28.47 -17.07
CA GLN A 36 -9.12 28.27 -16.05
C GLN A 36 -9.27 26.92 -15.34
N GLY A 37 -10.49 26.51 -15.02
CA GLY A 37 -10.77 25.19 -14.45
C GLY A 37 -10.31 24.06 -15.36
N HIS A 38 -10.54 24.19 -16.67
CA HIS A 38 -10.13 23.22 -17.69
C HIS A 38 -8.60 23.06 -17.77
N GLU A 39 -7.83 24.14 -17.62
CA GLU A 39 -6.36 24.05 -17.49
C GLU A 39 -5.93 23.22 -16.27
N CYS A 40 -6.73 23.20 -15.21
CA CYS A 40 -6.50 22.42 -14.01
C CYS A 40 -7.05 20.99 -14.05
N TYR A 41 -7.73 20.54 -15.11
CA TYR A 41 -8.29 19.18 -15.18
C TYR A 41 -7.21 18.09 -15.16
N GLY A 42 -6.00 18.38 -15.65
CA GLY A 42 -4.86 17.48 -15.50
C GLY A 42 -4.43 17.25 -14.04
N MET A 43 -4.76 18.19 -13.15
CA MET A 43 -4.35 18.15 -11.74
C MET A 43 -5.33 17.35 -10.85
N SER A 44 -6.57 17.11 -11.29
CA SER A 44 -7.52 16.25 -10.53
C SER A 44 -7.14 14.77 -10.57
N PHE A 45 -6.28 14.38 -11.50
CA PHE A 45 -5.73 13.02 -11.64
C PHE A 45 -4.24 12.94 -11.28
N TYR A 46 -3.68 13.97 -10.63
CA TYR A 46 -2.29 13.95 -10.20
C TYR A 46 -2.08 12.87 -9.13
N SER A 47 -1.70 11.67 -9.56
CA SER A 47 -0.94 10.75 -8.72
C SER A 47 0.49 11.26 -8.68
N PRO A 48 1.00 11.70 -7.51
CA PRO A 48 2.41 12.06 -7.40
C PRO A 48 3.26 10.90 -7.92
N PRO A 49 4.32 11.17 -8.69
CA PRO A 49 5.22 10.13 -9.18
C PRO A 49 5.69 9.29 -7.98
N SER A 50 5.89 7.99 -8.20
CA SER A 50 6.38 7.08 -7.18
C SER A 50 7.61 7.68 -6.51
N ASN A 51 7.45 8.18 -5.28
CA ASN A 51 8.53 8.84 -4.58
C ASN A 51 9.60 7.78 -4.31
N GLU A 52 10.76 7.90 -4.95
CA GLU A 52 11.89 6.97 -4.78
C GLU A 52 12.23 6.76 -3.29
N ARG A 53 11.98 7.78 -2.47
CA ARG A 53 12.12 7.72 -1.01
C ARG A 53 11.19 6.71 -0.34
N TYR A 54 9.93 6.57 -0.76
CA TYR A 54 9.04 5.57 -0.17
C TYR A 54 9.50 4.15 -0.54
N ALA A 55 9.97 3.95 -1.77
CA ALA A 55 10.53 2.67 -2.21
C ALA A 55 11.87 2.34 -1.51
N GLU A 56 12.66 3.34 -1.15
CA GLU A 56 13.86 3.17 -0.31
C GLU A 56 13.49 2.79 1.12
N ILE A 57 12.54 3.50 1.74
CA ILE A 57 12.02 3.19 3.08
C ILE A 57 11.48 1.76 3.13
N GLU A 58 10.68 1.34 2.14
CA GLU A 58 10.13 -0.01 2.09
C GLU A 58 11.23 -1.08 1.99
N ARG A 59 12.26 -0.85 1.16
CA ARG A 59 13.41 -1.76 1.05
C ARG A 59 14.19 -1.86 2.36
N GLU A 60 14.44 -0.73 3.03
CA GLU A 60 15.12 -0.74 4.33
C GLU A 60 14.34 -1.52 5.39
N TRP A 61 13.03 -1.30 5.48
CA TRP A 61 12.19 -2.01 6.45
C TRP A 61 12.12 -3.50 6.16
N LYS A 62 12.03 -3.88 4.87
CA LYS A 62 12.08 -5.28 4.47
C LYS A 62 13.40 -5.93 4.87
N LEU A 63 14.54 -5.28 4.64
CA LEU A 63 15.86 -5.78 5.06
C LEU A 63 15.95 -5.94 6.59
N LYS A 64 15.44 -4.98 7.37
CA LYS A 64 15.42 -5.08 8.83
C LYS A 64 14.54 -6.23 9.30
N PHE A 65 13.37 -6.41 8.69
CA PHE A 65 12.46 -7.51 9.00
C PHE A 65 13.09 -8.87 8.68
N ASP A 66 13.64 -9.03 7.48
CA ASP A 66 14.29 -10.28 7.05
C ASP A 66 15.47 -10.63 7.96
N LYS A 67 16.26 -9.63 8.38
CA LYS A 67 17.35 -9.83 9.35
C LYS A 67 16.82 -10.34 10.69
N LEU A 68 15.77 -9.70 11.22
CA LEU A 68 15.19 -10.08 12.50
C LEU A 68 14.55 -11.48 12.45
N GLN A 69 13.87 -11.81 11.35
CA GLN A 69 13.30 -13.15 11.14
C GLN A 69 14.40 -14.21 11.11
N ASN A 70 15.50 -13.96 10.40
CA ASN A 70 16.63 -14.90 10.36
C ASN A 70 17.27 -15.10 11.74
N GLU A 71 17.43 -14.03 12.53
CA GLU A 71 17.93 -14.12 13.91
C GLU A 71 16.99 -14.92 14.81
N PHE A 72 15.68 -14.71 14.67
CA PHE A 72 14.66 -15.45 15.40
C PHE A 72 14.64 -16.94 15.02
N ASP A 73 14.67 -17.25 13.73
CA ASP A 73 14.70 -18.62 13.24
C ASP A 73 15.97 -19.35 13.71
N ALA A 74 17.13 -18.66 13.69
CA ALA A 74 18.37 -19.21 14.24
C ALA A 74 18.25 -19.50 15.74
N TYR A 75 17.62 -18.61 16.51
CA TYR A 75 17.37 -18.81 17.93
C TYR A 75 16.48 -20.03 18.19
N ILE A 76 15.36 -20.17 17.48
CA ILE A 76 14.45 -21.32 17.60
C ILE A 76 15.17 -22.61 17.24
N ASN A 77 15.88 -22.66 16.12
CA ASN A 77 16.64 -23.84 15.70
C ASN A 77 17.71 -24.25 16.73
N ASN A 78 18.38 -23.27 17.34
CA ASN A 78 19.36 -23.52 18.40
C ASN A 78 18.68 -24.06 19.67
N ALA A 79 17.53 -23.51 20.05
CA ALA A 79 16.74 -23.97 21.19
C ALA A 79 16.23 -25.42 20.97
N GLU A 80 15.64 -25.71 19.81
CA GLU A 80 15.21 -27.07 19.45
C GLU A 80 16.39 -28.06 19.44
N THR A 81 17.55 -27.61 18.93
CA THR A 81 18.79 -28.42 18.97
C THR A 81 19.24 -28.71 20.40
N ALA A 82 19.22 -27.70 21.28
CA ALA A 82 19.60 -27.86 22.68
C ALA A 82 18.65 -28.81 23.42
N VAL A 83 17.34 -28.66 23.23
CA VAL A 83 16.31 -29.53 23.82
C VAL A 83 16.45 -30.95 23.29
N ARG A 84 16.70 -31.14 21.98
CA ARG A 84 16.96 -32.47 21.40
C ARG A 84 18.12 -33.18 22.07
N ILE A 85 19.22 -32.46 22.31
CA ILE A 85 20.40 -32.99 22.99
C ILE A 85 20.07 -33.30 24.46
N ALA A 86 19.39 -32.39 25.17
CA ALA A 86 19.02 -32.55 26.57
C ALA A 86 18.10 -33.77 26.80
N LEU A 87 17.14 -33.98 25.90
CA LEU A 87 16.21 -35.12 25.92
C LEU A 87 16.79 -36.39 25.28
N ARG A 88 18.09 -36.40 24.93
CA ARG A 88 18.82 -37.53 24.35
C ARG A 88 18.13 -38.12 23.10
N GLN A 89 17.51 -37.26 22.31
CA GLN A 89 16.84 -37.65 21.08
C GLN A 89 17.86 -37.91 19.97
N HIS A 90 17.52 -38.80 19.03
CA HIS A 90 18.34 -39.04 17.85
C HIS A 90 18.55 -37.75 17.03
N ARG A 91 19.68 -37.67 16.32
CA ARG A 91 20.09 -36.47 15.58
C ARG A 91 19.13 -36.12 14.43
N ASP A 92 18.47 -37.10 13.86
CA ASP A 92 17.47 -36.96 12.80
C ASP A 92 16.06 -36.65 13.33
N THR A 93 15.84 -36.78 14.65
CA THR A 93 14.56 -36.45 15.26
C THR A 93 14.27 -34.95 15.15
N LYS A 94 13.15 -34.62 14.49
CA LYS A 94 12.63 -33.26 14.44
C LYS A 94 11.88 -32.95 15.72
N ILE A 95 12.26 -31.85 16.37
CA ILE A 95 11.61 -31.34 17.58
C ILE A 95 11.03 -29.98 17.27
N SER A 96 9.89 -29.65 17.87
CA SER A 96 9.37 -28.29 17.92
C SER A 96 8.99 -27.92 19.35
N ILE A 97 9.18 -26.66 19.71
CA ILE A 97 8.84 -26.12 21.04
C ILE A 97 7.66 -25.17 20.84
N ASP A 98 6.54 -25.43 21.52
CA ASP A 98 5.39 -24.53 21.48
C ASP A 98 5.57 -23.34 22.44
N LYS A 99 4.72 -22.31 22.30
CA LYS A 99 4.73 -21.08 23.09
C LYS A 99 4.66 -21.31 24.60
N ASP A 100 4.00 -22.39 25.02
CA ASP A 100 3.80 -22.76 26.42
C ASP A 100 4.97 -23.60 26.98
N GLY A 101 5.99 -23.86 26.15
CA GLY A 101 7.18 -24.64 26.50
C GLY A 101 7.03 -26.15 26.27
N GLU A 102 5.88 -26.60 25.78
CA GLU A 102 5.63 -28.00 25.43
C GLU A 102 6.52 -28.44 24.28
N VAL A 103 7.09 -29.63 24.39
CA VAL A 103 8.05 -30.14 23.40
C VAL A 103 7.40 -31.26 22.61
N PHE A 104 7.36 -31.11 21.29
CA PHE A 104 6.79 -32.08 20.37
C PHE A 104 7.87 -32.75 19.54
N ARG A 105 7.73 -34.06 19.34
CA ARG A 105 8.49 -34.83 18.37
C ARG A 105 7.67 -34.98 17.09
N CYS A 106 8.27 -34.67 15.94
CA CYS A 106 7.60 -34.64 14.63
C CYS A 106 8.14 -35.73 13.69
N ASN A 107 7.79 -37.00 13.92
CA ASN A 107 8.18 -38.15 13.09
C ASN A 107 6.96 -38.77 12.37
N GLY A 108 6.21 -37.97 11.63
CA GLY A 108 4.98 -38.37 10.91
C GLY A 108 3.69 -38.04 11.68
N ARG A 109 3.61 -38.42 12.96
CA ARG A 109 2.62 -37.89 13.91
C ARG A 109 3.34 -37.04 14.94
N SER A 110 2.79 -35.87 15.28
CA SER A 110 3.32 -35.04 16.36
C SER A 110 2.94 -35.64 17.71
N GLU A 111 3.94 -35.97 18.52
CA GLU A 111 3.75 -36.53 19.87
C GLU A 111 4.42 -35.61 20.89
N GLN A 112 3.70 -35.28 21.97
CA GLN A 112 4.26 -34.52 23.08
C GLN A 112 5.22 -35.40 23.87
N ILE A 113 6.42 -34.89 24.13
CA ILE A 113 7.49 -35.61 24.83
C ILE A 113 7.93 -34.92 26.12
N GLN A 114 7.46 -33.69 26.38
CA GLN A 114 7.65 -32.95 27.63
C GLN A 114 6.51 -31.95 27.84
#